data_AF-A0A3C1FCK9-F1
#
_entry.id   AF-A0A3C1FCK9-F1
#
_cell.length_a   1.000
_cell.length_b   1.000
_cell.length_c   1.000
_cell.angle_alpha   90.00
_cell.angle_beta   90.00
_cell.angle_gamma   90.00
#
_symmetry.space_group_name_H-M   'P 1'
#
loop_
_entity.id
_entity.type
_entity.pdbx_description
1 polymer ?
#
loop_
_entity_poly.entity_id
_entity_poly.type
_entity_poly.pdbx_seq_one_letter_code
_entity_poly.pdbx_strand_id
1 'polypeptide(L)'
;MRGWRLLLVQIGMPIAVLGFYFLVPIPSADAPAGTVLGAIIGLVCLSFIGWVIIRELRLAQRHLQPIHLLLAFELALLVFALIYFLMHVRDPSQFAGLDTRLDALYFSMVTTATVGYGDIHALSQTARAVVTAQIAFNLVFVAGIVALVQTQIRMRSEARIAAASSPSDDSPSG
;
A
#
# COMPACT_ATOMS: atom_id res chain seq x y z
N MET A 1 -0.12 -19.97 -22.43
CA MET A 1 -0.56 -18.66 -22.97
C MET A 1 -1.32 -17.77 -21.97
N ARG A 2 -2.15 -18.31 -21.05
CA ARG A 2 -2.82 -17.51 -19.99
C ARG A 2 -1.87 -16.76 -19.03
N GLY A 3 -0.71 -17.34 -18.71
CA GLY A 3 0.27 -16.72 -17.81
C GLY A 3 0.90 -15.41 -18.33
N TRP A 4 0.98 -15.23 -19.65
CA TRP A 4 1.60 -14.06 -20.26
C TRP A 4 0.69 -12.82 -20.22
N ARG A 5 -0.63 -13.01 -20.40
CA ARG A 5 -1.62 -11.95 -20.17
C ARG A 5 -1.73 -11.59 -18.69
N LEU A 6 -1.56 -12.56 -17.79
CA LEU A 6 -1.53 -12.32 -16.34
C LEU A 6 -0.27 -11.53 -15.92
N LEU A 7 0.91 -11.86 -16.47
CA LEU A 7 2.15 -11.11 -16.24
C LEU A 7 2.08 -9.67 -16.80
N LEU A 8 1.53 -9.50 -18.00
CA LEU A 8 1.35 -8.18 -18.61
C LEU A 8 0.36 -7.30 -17.82
N VAL A 9 -0.70 -7.89 -17.25
CA VAL A 9 -1.62 -7.16 -16.37
C VAL A 9 -0.99 -6.92 -14.98
N GLN A 10 -0.21 -7.88 -14.46
CA GLN A 10 0.48 -7.78 -13.18
C GLN A 10 1.55 -6.69 -13.13
N ILE A 11 2.27 -6.47 -14.23
CA ILE A 11 3.31 -5.43 -14.33
C ILE A 11 2.72 -4.15 -14.94
N GLY A 12 1.78 -4.29 -15.89
CA GLY A 12 1.15 -3.17 -16.56
C GLY A 12 0.24 -2.34 -15.65
N MET A 13 -0.44 -2.94 -14.67
CA MET A 13 -1.28 -2.19 -13.74
C MET A 13 -0.45 -1.31 -12.77
N PRO A 14 0.61 -1.81 -12.11
CA PRO A 14 1.59 -0.99 -11.38
C PRO A 14 2.13 0.18 -12.20
N ILE A 15 2.62 -0.12 -13.42
CA ILE A 15 3.19 0.88 -14.32
C ILE A 15 2.14 1.91 -14.75
N ALA A 16 0.89 1.49 -14.97
CA ALA A 16 -0.21 2.38 -15.33
C ALA A 16 -0.61 3.29 -14.16
N VAL A 17 -0.66 2.77 -12.93
CA VAL A 17 -0.95 3.58 -11.72
C VAL A 17 0.19 4.56 -11.46
N LEU A 18 1.44 4.12 -11.64
CA LEU A 18 2.62 4.98 -11.58
C LEU A 18 2.57 6.08 -12.65
N GLY A 19 2.29 5.72 -13.90
CA GLY A 19 2.14 6.66 -15.00
C GLY A 19 1.00 7.64 -14.78
N PHE A 20 -0.13 7.17 -14.24
CA PHE A 20 -1.26 8.01 -13.88
C PHE A 20 -0.89 9.03 -12.79
N TYR A 21 -0.16 8.60 -11.75
CA TYR A 21 0.38 9.49 -10.72
C TYR A 21 1.21 10.64 -11.34
N PHE A 22 2.02 10.35 -12.36
CA PHE A 22 2.78 11.37 -13.08
C PHE A 22 1.94 12.22 -14.05
N LEU A 23 0.77 11.75 -14.48
CA LEU A 23 -0.11 12.49 -15.39
C LEU A 23 -1.13 13.40 -14.69
N VAL A 24 -1.49 13.14 -13.42
CA VAL A 24 -2.46 13.97 -12.70
C VAL A 24 -1.98 15.43 -12.64
N PRO A 25 -2.68 16.42 -13.22
CA PRO A 25 -2.30 17.82 -13.14
C PRO A 25 -2.58 18.39 -11.74
N ILE A 26 -1.66 19.15 -11.17
CA ILE A 26 -1.85 19.80 -9.86
C ILE A 26 -2.11 21.29 -10.10
N PRO A 27 -3.31 21.81 -9.76
CA PRO A 27 -3.62 23.24 -9.86
C PRO A 27 -2.78 24.08 -8.88
N SER A 28 -2.37 25.26 -9.33
CA SER A 28 -1.53 26.21 -8.58
C SER A 28 -2.23 26.82 -7.34
N ALA A 29 -1.41 27.22 -6.37
CA ALA A 29 -1.78 27.54 -4.98
C ALA A 29 -2.52 28.88 -4.75
N ASP A 30 -2.75 29.69 -5.79
CA ASP A 30 -3.23 31.08 -5.62
C ASP A 30 -4.75 31.23 -5.41
N ALA A 31 -5.51 30.12 -5.38
CA ALA A 31 -6.96 30.15 -5.20
C ALA A 31 -7.38 29.64 -3.80
N PRO A 32 -8.25 30.35 -3.05
CA PRO A 32 -8.83 29.86 -1.79
C PRO A 32 -9.57 28.51 -1.94
N ALA A 33 -10.03 28.22 -3.16
CA ALA A 33 -10.57 26.93 -3.55
C ALA A 33 -9.54 25.78 -3.44
N GLY A 34 -8.25 26.05 -3.59
CA GLY A 34 -7.16 25.07 -3.53
C GLY A 34 -6.94 24.46 -2.14
N THR A 35 -7.21 25.21 -1.07
CA THR A 35 -7.11 24.74 0.32
C THR A 35 -8.28 23.84 0.70
N VAL A 36 -9.50 24.24 0.33
CA VAL A 36 -10.72 23.42 0.52
C VAL A 36 -10.62 22.14 -0.29
N LEU A 37 -10.18 22.23 -1.54
CA LEU A 37 -9.93 21.08 -2.40
C LEU A 37 -8.87 20.15 -1.80
N GLY A 38 -7.86 20.69 -1.11
CA GLY A 38 -6.84 19.91 -0.41
C GLY A 38 -7.34 19.13 0.78
N ALA A 39 -8.15 19.78 1.62
CA ALA A 39 -8.81 19.12 2.74
C ALA A 39 -9.76 18.03 2.24
N ILE A 40 -10.51 18.30 1.17
CA ILE A 40 -11.40 17.30 0.54
C ILE A 40 -10.57 16.15 -0.03
N ILE A 41 -9.48 16.41 -0.74
CA ILE A 41 -8.60 15.35 -1.28
C ILE A 41 -7.99 14.53 -0.14
N GLY A 42 -7.51 15.15 0.94
CA GLY A 42 -6.99 14.44 2.11
C GLY A 42 -8.05 13.56 2.77
N LEU A 43 -9.27 14.07 2.94
CA LEU A 43 -10.39 13.34 3.52
C LEU A 43 -10.89 12.22 2.61
N VAL A 44 -10.91 12.45 1.30
CA VAL A 44 -11.21 11.44 0.27
C VAL A 44 -10.13 10.38 0.24
N CYS A 45 -8.85 10.73 0.34
CA CYS A 45 -7.74 9.76 0.42
C CYS A 45 -7.83 8.92 1.69
N LEU A 46 -8.07 9.52 2.86
CA LEU A 46 -8.29 8.80 4.13
C LEU A 46 -9.50 7.87 4.04
N SER A 47 -10.61 8.35 3.48
CA SER A 47 -11.83 7.57 3.32
C SER A 47 -11.66 6.47 2.28
N PHE A 48 -10.90 6.72 1.22
CA PHE A 48 -10.57 5.75 0.17
C PHE A 48 -9.62 4.68 0.68
N ILE A 49 -8.59 5.04 1.46
CA ILE A 49 -7.70 4.10 2.14
C ILE A 49 -8.50 3.24 3.11
N GLY A 50 -9.32 3.85 3.97
CA GLY A 50 -10.19 3.12 4.90
C GLY A 50 -11.17 2.21 4.15
N TRP A 51 -11.76 2.68 3.06
CA TRP A 51 -12.65 1.89 2.21
C TRP A 51 -11.91 0.75 1.50
N VAL A 52 -10.70 0.96 0.97
CA VAL A 52 -9.88 -0.09 0.34
C VAL A 52 -9.48 -1.13 1.38
N ILE A 53 -9.04 -0.72 2.58
CA ILE A 53 -8.73 -1.64 3.69
C ILE A 53 -9.96 -2.48 4.05
N ILE A 54 -11.11 -1.82 4.25
CA ILE A 54 -12.35 -2.49 4.65
C ILE A 54 -12.91 -3.36 3.51
N ARG A 55 -12.79 -2.92 2.25
CA ARG A 55 -13.21 -3.67 1.06
C ARG A 55 -12.34 -4.89 0.87
N GLU A 56 -11.02 -4.76 1.00
CA GLU A 56 -10.09 -5.87 0.90
C GLU A 56 -10.28 -6.85 2.05
N LEU A 57 -10.51 -6.37 3.29
CA LEU A 57 -10.88 -7.21 4.44
C LEU A 57 -12.23 -7.94 4.25
N ARG A 58 -13.20 -7.33 3.54
CA ARG A 58 -14.49 -7.97 3.23
C ARG A 58 -14.38 -8.96 2.05
N LEU A 59 -13.57 -8.66 1.03
CA LEU A 59 -13.34 -9.53 -0.13
C LEU A 59 -12.36 -10.68 0.19
N ALA A 60 -11.52 -10.50 1.22
CA ALA A 60 -10.60 -11.49 1.78
C ALA A 60 -11.28 -12.76 2.29
N GLN A 61 -12.60 -12.75 2.48
CA GLN A 61 -13.35 -13.87 3.04
C GLN A 61 -13.35 -15.13 2.17
N ARG A 62 -12.80 -15.13 0.94
CA ARG A 62 -12.71 -16.38 0.15
C ARG A 62 -11.36 -16.81 -0.40
N HIS A 63 -10.42 -15.95 -0.80
CA HIS A 63 -9.00 -16.34 -1.05
C HIS A 63 -8.11 -15.09 -1.23
N LEU A 64 -7.43 -14.63 -0.18
CA LEU A 64 -6.39 -13.60 -0.27
C LEU A 64 -5.15 -14.16 -0.99
N GLN A 65 -5.02 -13.86 -2.28
CA GLN A 65 -3.77 -14.15 -3.00
C GLN A 65 -2.70 -13.11 -2.65
N PRO A 66 -1.41 -13.49 -2.55
CA PRO A 66 -0.30 -12.59 -2.24
C PRO A 66 -0.22 -11.36 -3.17
N ILE A 67 -0.68 -11.49 -4.42
CA ILE A 67 -0.66 -10.40 -5.40
C ILE A 67 -1.56 -9.22 -5.01
N HIS A 68 -2.71 -9.46 -4.37
CA HIS A 68 -3.61 -8.38 -3.96
C HIS A 68 -2.99 -7.54 -2.84
N LEU A 69 -2.23 -8.17 -1.95
CA LEU A 69 -1.48 -7.47 -0.90
C LEU A 69 -0.39 -6.59 -1.49
N LEU A 70 0.36 -7.11 -2.48
CA LEU A 70 1.39 -6.34 -3.17
C LEU A 70 0.80 -5.10 -3.85
N LEU A 71 -0.31 -5.27 -4.60
CA LEU A 71 -0.99 -4.17 -5.27
C LEU A 71 -1.58 -3.15 -4.29
N ALA A 72 -2.16 -3.60 -3.17
CA ALA A 72 -2.69 -2.72 -2.14
C ALA A 72 -1.59 -1.90 -1.47
N PHE A 73 -0.43 -2.53 -1.21
CA PHE A 73 0.75 -1.88 -0.66
C PHE A 73 1.31 -0.81 -1.60
N GLU A 74 1.49 -1.18 -2.87
CA GLU A 74 1.98 -0.26 -3.90
C GLU A 74 1.03 0.93 -4.09
N LEU A 75 -0.27 0.68 -4.13
CA LEU A 75 -1.27 1.75 -4.21
C LEU A 75 -1.19 2.69 -3.00
N ALA A 76 -1.07 2.15 -1.78
CA ALA A 76 -0.94 2.98 -0.58
C ALA A 76 0.32 3.84 -0.62
N LEU A 77 1.45 3.26 -1.07
CA LEU A 77 2.73 3.96 -1.23
C LEU A 77 2.60 5.16 -2.16
N LEU A 78 1.95 4.97 -3.33
CA LEU A 78 1.71 6.04 -4.31
C LEU A 78 0.74 7.10 -3.82
N VAL A 79 -0.28 6.72 -3.05
CA VAL A 79 -1.21 7.67 -2.44
C VAL A 79 -0.47 8.57 -1.44
N PHE A 80 0.37 8.02 -0.56
CA PHE A 80 1.18 8.83 0.36
C PHE A 80 2.16 9.74 -0.37
N ALA A 81 2.85 9.23 -1.40
CA ALA A 81 3.72 10.05 -2.25
C ALA A 81 2.98 11.24 -2.86
N LEU A 82 1.75 11.03 -3.35
CA LEU A 82 0.91 12.10 -3.90
C LEU A 82 0.49 13.11 -2.85
N ILE A 83 0.13 12.66 -1.66
CA ILE A 83 -0.20 13.55 -0.55
C ILE A 83 1.00 14.43 -0.20
N TYR A 84 2.20 13.87 -0.09
CA TYR A 84 3.41 14.65 0.21
C TYR A 84 3.73 15.67 -0.87
N PHE A 85 3.67 15.26 -2.14
CA PHE A 85 3.91 16.18 -3.24
C PHE A 85 2.86 17.30 -3.30
N LEU A 86 1.58 16.98 -3.10
CA LEU A 86 0.51 17.98 -3.03
C LEU A 86 0.68 18.95 -1.86
N MET A 87 1.14 18.47 -0.71
CA MET A 87 1.42 19.31 0.46
C MET A 87 2.57 20.27 0.18
N HIS A 88 3.67 19.79 -0.42
CA HIS A 88 4.80 20.62 -0.80
C HIS A 88 4.42 21.66 -1.88
N VAL A 89 3.69 21.27 -2.93
CA VAL A 89 3.27 22.21 -3.98
C VAL A 89 2.37 23.33 -3.44
N ARG A 90 1.54 23.03 -2.42
CA ARG A 90 0.72 24.06 -1.76
C ARG A 90 1.53 24.97 -0.85
N ASP A 91 2.50 24.40 -0.15
CA ASP A 91 3.33 25.11 0.80
C ASP A 91 4.70 24.42 0.88
N PRO A 92 5.73 24.99 0.25
CA PRO A 92 7.08 24.42 0.26
C PRO A 92 7.67 24.30 1.67
N SER A 93 7.16 25.03 2.66
CA SER A 93 7.64 24.95 4.05
C SER A 93 7.21 23.67 4.79
N GLN A 94 6.39 22.82 4.16
CA GLN A 94 5.90 21.57 4.76
C GLN A 94 7.01 20.50 4.88
N PHE A 95 7.96 20.47 3.94
CA PHE A 95 9.01 19.45 3.84
C PHE A 95 10.36 20.09 3.50
N ALA A 96 11.44 19.57 4.10
CA ALA A 96 12.80 19.83 3.65
C ALA A 96 13.22 18.75 2.65
N GLY A 97 13.89 19.14 1.56
CA GLY A 97 14.50 18.21 0.59
C GLY A 97 13.54 17.55 -0.40
N LEU A 98 12.27 17.96 -0.44
CA LEU A 98 11.27 17.42 -1.38
C LEU A 98 10.93 18.50 -2.40
N ASP A 99 11.41 18.38 -3.64
CA ASP A 99 11.14 19.37 -4.70
C ASP A 99 10.38 18.77 -5.89
N THR A 100 10.48 17.46 -6.08
CA THR A 100 9.90 16.74 -7.23
C THR A 100 8.94 15.63 -6.84
N ARG A 101 8.16 15.16 -7.81
CA ARG A 101 7.31 13.96 -7.66
C ARG A 101 8.11 12.72 -7.34
N LEU A 102 9.34 12.65 -7.85
CA LEU A 102 10.26 11.55 -7.60
C LEU A 102 10.74 11.59 -6.15
N ASP A 103 11.04 12.78 -5.62
CA ASP A 103 11.45 12.95 -4.21
C ASP A 103 10.35 12.54 -3.25
N ALA A 104 9.09 12.88 -3.56
CA ALA A 104 7.95 12.45 -2.77
C ALA A 104 7.72 10.92 -2.81
N LEU A 105 7.92 10.30 -3.97
CA LEU A 105 7.88 8.85 -4.13
C LEU A 105 9.01 8.16 -3.35
N TYR A 106 10.23 8.70 -3.47
CA TYR A 106 11.40 8.25 -2.76
C TYR A 106 11.19 8.35 -1.24
N PHE A 107 10.72 9.50 -0.74
CA PHE A 107 10.41 9.71 0.68
C PHE A 107 9.38 8.70 1.20
N SER A 108 8.30 8.47 0.43
CA SER A 108 7.30 7.43 0.75
C SER A 108 7.94 6.03 0.81
N MET A 109 8.78 5.68 -0.18
CA MET A 109 9.49 4.39 -0.21
C MET A 109 10.43 4.22 0.99
N VAL A 110 11.31 5.18 1.29
CA VAL A 110 12.28 5.05 2.39
C VAL A 110 11.61 5.06 3.76
N THR A 111 10.48 5.77 3.90
CA THR A 111 9.65 5.73 5.11
C THR A 111 8.99 4.36 5.28
N THR A 112 8.41 3.81 4.21
CA THR A 112 7.77 2.49 4.23
C THR A 112 8.77 1.35 4.40
N ALA A 113 9.95 1.45 3.78
CA ALA A 113 11.05 0.51 3.97
C ALA A 113 11.78 0.71 5.30
N THR A 114 11.41 1.72 6.10
CA THR A 114 12.03 2.07 7.40
C THR A 114 13.53 2.38 7.30
N VAL A 115 14.00 2.82 6.14
CA VAL A 115 15.42 3.16 5.89
C VAL A 115 15.74 4.54 6.47
N GLY A 116 14.90 5.55 6.16
CA GLY A 116 14.95 6.86 6.81
C GLY A 116 16.30 7.59 6.73
N TYR A 117 16.85 7.82 5.54
CA TYR A 117 18.12 8.53 5.36
C TYR A 117 18.15 9.96 5.95
N GLY A 118 16.99 10.60 6.07
CA GLY A 118 16.82 11.93 6.71
C GLY A 118 17.08 13.12 5.79
N ASP A 119 17.47 12.86 4.54
CA ASP A 119 17.57 13.83 3.45
C ASP A 119 16.24 14.53 3.14
N ILE A 120 15.13 13.80 3.27
CA ILE A 120 13.77 14.35 3.21
C ILE A 120 13.06 14.15 4.53
N HIS A 121 12.50 15.22 5.10
CA HIS A 121 11.74 15.15 6.35
C HIS A 121 10.66 16.24 6.49
N ALA A 122 9.62 15.92 7.27
CA ALA A 122 8.49 16.80 7.55
C ALA A 122 8.84 17.91 8.56
N LEU A 123 8.60 19.17 8.16
CA LEU A 123 8.84 20.35 8.99
C LEU A 123 7.58 20.78 9.74
N SER A 124 6.44 20.83 9.05
CA SER A 124 5.18 21.30 9.63
C SER A 124 4.47 20.23 10.49
N GLN A 125 3.59 20.68 11.39
CA GLN A 125 2.76 19.76 12.18
C GLN A 125 1.82 18.91 11.32
N THR A 126 1.26 19.50 10.26
CA THR A 126 0.37 18.78 9.33
C THR A 126 1.16 17.71 8.56
N ALA A 127 2.35 18.03 8.06
CA ALA A 127 3.21 17.08 7.37
C ALA A 127 3.61 15.92 8.30
N ARG A 128 3.98 16.23 9.55
CA ARG A 128 4.30 15.23 10.58
C ARG A 128 3.11 14.32 10.89
N ALA A 129 1.90 14.85 10.95
CA ALA A 129 0.69 14.05 11.17
C ALA A 129 0.45 13.04 10.02
N VAL A 130 0.63 13.47 8.76
CA VAL A 130 0.49 12.58 7.60
C VAL A 130 1.58 11.50 7.58
N VAL A 131 2.83 11.87 7.83
CA VAL A 131 3.94 10.89 7.92
C VAL A 131 3.68 9.88 9.03
N THR A 132 3.20 10.33 10.19
CA THR A 132 2.82 9.45 11.29
C THR A 132 1.70 8.49 10.89
N ALA A 133 0.71 8.96 10.12
CA ALA A 133 -0.35 8.11 9.58
C ALA A 133 0.18 7.05 8.60
N GLN A 134 1.16 7.38 7.75
CA GLN A 134 1.84 6.39 6.89
C GLN A 134 2.54 5.33 7.74
N ILE A 135 3.29 5.73 8.77
CA ILE A 135 3.99 4.79 9.66
C ILE A 135 2.98 3.85 10.34
N ALA A 136 1.88 4.38 10.86
CA ALA A 136 0.83 3.57 11.48
C ALA A 136 0.21 2.58 10.48
N PHE A 137 -0.09 3.03 9.25
CA PHE A 137 -0.57 2.16 8.18
C PHE A 137 0.42 1.03 7.88
N ASN A 138 1.72 1.34 7.75
CA ASN A 138 2.75 0.34 7.47
C ASN A 138 2.80 -0.74 8.57
N LEU A 139 2.71 -0.34 9.84
CA LEU A 139 2.68 -1.28 10.97
C LEU A 139 1.48 -2.21 10.91
N VAL A 140 0.28 -1.66 10.67
CA VAL A 140 -0.95 -2.46 10.54
C VAL A 140 -0.87 -3.40 9.34
N PHE A 141 -0.33 -2.92 8.22
CA PHE A 141 -0.17 -3.71 7.00
C PHE A 141 0.78 -4.90 7.21
N VAL A 142 1.96 -4.66 7.81
CA VAL A 142 2.93 -5.71 8.14
C VAL A 142 2.33 -6.71 9.13
N ALA A 143 1.63 -6.25 10.18
CA ALA A 143 0.95 -7.14 11.11
C ALA A 143 -0.10 -8.02 10.41
N GLY A 144 -0.85 -7.45 9.45
CA GLY A 144 -1.80 -8.19 8.61
C GLY A 144 -1.13 -9.28 7.76
N ILE A 145 0.03 -9.00 7.16
CA ILE A 145 0.81 -9.99 6.41
C ILE A 145 1.24 -11.13 7.34
N VAL A 146 1.79 -10.81 8.52
CA VAL A 146 2.26 -11.82 9.47
C VAL A 146 1.10 -12.73 9.90
N ALA A 147 -0.06 -12.16 10.24
CA ALA A 147 -1.24 -12.93 10.61
C ALA A 147 -1.73 -13.86 9.48
N LEU A 148 -1.70 -13.38 8.23
CA LEU A 148 -2.06 -14.21 7.07
C LEU A 148 -1.09 -15.38 6.89
N VAL A 149 0.22 -15.12 6.98
CA VAL A 149 1.25 -16.17 6.84
C VAL A 149 1.10 -17.21 7.94
N GLN A 150 0.88 -16.80 9.20
CA GLN A 150 0.62 -17.71 10.32
C GLN A 150 -0.60 -18.59 10.07
N THR A 151 -1.69 -18.01 9.54
CA THR A 151 -2.90 -18.75 9.21
C THR A 151 -2.64 -19.80 8.13
N GLN A 152 -1.88 -19.46 7.08
CA GLN A 152 -1.52 -20.42 6.03
C GLN A 152 -0.61 -21.55 6.53
N ILE A 153 0.35 -21.24 7.40
CA ILE A 153 1.24 -22.25 8.00
C ILE A 153 0.41 -23.23 8.83
N ARG A 154 -0.51 -22.73 9.67
CA ARG A 154 -1.39 -23.55 10.52
C ARG A 154 -2.26 -24.51 9.69
N MET A 155 -2.86 -24.00 8.62
CA MET A 155 -3.68 -24.81 7.70
C MET A 155 -2.86 -25.91 7.00
N ARG A 156 -1.61 -25.61 6.61
CA ARG A 156 -0.71 -26.59 5.99
C ARG A 156 -0.23 -27.65 6.97
N SER A 157 0.04 -27.28 8.23
CA SER A 157 0.42 -28.26 9.26
C SER A 157 -0.72 -29.21 9.57
N GLU A 158 -1.95 -28.71 9.70
CA GLU A 158 -3.14 -29.54 9.95
C GLU A 158 -3.39 -30.53 8.81
N ALA A 159 -3.30 -30.08 7.56
CA ALA A 159 -3.45 -30.96 6.39
C ALA A 159 -2.36 -32.05 6.31
N ARG A 160 -1.11 -31.73 6.68
CA ARG A 160 -0.02 -32.72 6.72
C ARG A 160 -0.21 -33.76 7.82
N ILE A 161 -0.65 -33.33 9.01
CA ILE A 161 -0.91 -34.24 10.13
C ILE A 161 -2.07 -35.19 9.78
N ALA A 162 -3.16 -34.66 9.21
CA ALA A 162 -4.30 -35.49 8.78
C ALA A 162 -3.92 -36.52 7.70
N ALA A 163 -3.06 -36.14 6.74
CA ALA A 163 -2.54 -37.06 5.73
C ALA A 163 -1.65 -38.16 6.33
N ALA A 164 -0.86 -37.85 7.36
CA ALA A 164 0.02 -38.81 8.03
C ALA A 164 -0.74 -39.76 8.98
N SER A 165 -1.91 -39.36 9.50
CA SER A 165 -2.74 -40.18 10.39
C SER A 165 -3.76 -41.06 9.65
N SER A 166 -3.83 -40.98 8.31
CA SER A 166 -4.70 -41.85 7.51
C SER A 166 -4.04 -43.23 7.41
N PRO A 167 -4.65 -44.31 7.95
CA PRO A 167 -4.04 -45.64 7.92
C PRO A 167 -3.83 -46.09 6.48
N SER A 168 -2.63 -46.55 6.14
CA SER A 168 -2.38 -47.28 4.90
C SER A 168 -3.22 -48.55 4.91
N ASP A 169 -4.36 -48.52 4.24
CA ASP A 169 -5.16 -49.70 3.92
C ASP A 169 -4.44 -50.53 2.85
N ASP A 170 -3.24 -51.02 3.19
CA ASP A 170 -2.59 -52.13 2.51
C ASP A 170 -2.94 -53.38 3.31
N SER A 171 -4.21 -53.79 3.19
CA SER A 171 -4.60 -55.16 3.50
C SER A 171 -4.20 -56.01 2.29
N PRO A 172 -3.25 -56.96 2.41
CA PRO A 172 -2.88 -57.81 1.30
C PRO A 172 -4.07 -58.71 0.99
N SER A 173 -4.76 -58.41 -0.12
CA SER A 173 -5.70 -59.33 -0.74
C SER A 173 -4.91 -60.57 -1.17
N GLY A 174 -5.18 -61.68 -0.50
CA GLY A 174 -4.46 -62.95 -0.61
C GLY A 174 -4.54 -63.65 -1.97
#